data_AF-A0A292S6V5-F1
#
_entry.id   AF-A0A292S6V5-F1
#
_cell.length_a   1.000
_cell.length_b   1.000
_cell.length_c   1.000
_cell.angle_alpha   90.00
_cell.angle_beta   90.00
_cell.angle_gamma   90.00
#
_symmetry.space_group_name_H-M   'P 1'
#
loop_
_entity.id
_entity.type
_entity.pdbx_description
1 polymer ?
#
loop_
_entity_poly.entity_id
_entity_poly.type
_entity_poly.pdbx_seq_one_letter_code
_entity_poly.pdbx_strand_id
1 'polypeptide(L)'
;MGLDMVMTAMDSLDLISSHLSRMRDLAEQAANGTYGASSLQSIQSEINARSDEITRLVSNTEFNNVKLFDGEPERTGDFIQAVRPLTEDEAIAQGYTIITTADELQAMQYDLSGKYILMNDIDLSGYEWTPVGNNDMGPFKGVFNGNGKVVKNLSINRPSETMQGFFGNASNAIIKNVGLENVDIISNEYTAGLLAGSDDPSSYMSYSTASITNCYVTGKLKARAGVSGLALKLRGTVEACYTNVSISVSTGCNGGLIG
;
A
#
# COMPACT_ATOMS: atom_id res chain seq x y z
N MET A 1 -23.81 -2.81 -23.90
CA MET A 1 -22.60 -2.73 -23.05
C MET A 1 -22.21 -1.28 -22.75
N GLY A 2 -21.87 -0.44 -23.73
CA GLY A 2 -21.57 0.99 -23.45
C GLY A 2 -22.80 1.83 -23.09
N LEU A 3 -23.93 1.60 -23.78
CA LEU A 3 -25.18 2.33 -23.53
C LEU A 3 -25.74 2.07 -22.12
N ASP A 4 -25.72 0.82 -21.66
CA ASP A 4 -26.26 0.42 -20.36
C ASP A 4 -25.44 1.00 -19.19
N MET A 5 -24.12 1.11 -19.37
CA MET A 5 -23.23 1.78 -18.44
C MET A 5 -23.56 3.28 -18.34
N VAL A 6 -23.75 3.94 -19.49
CA VAL A 6 -24.11 5.36 -19.55
C VAL A 6 -25.48 5.61 -18.91
N MET A 7 -26.46 4.75 -19.14
CA MET A 7 -27.78 4.85 -18.48
C MET A 7 -27.64 4.72 -16.95
N THR A 8 -26.88 3.74 -16.48
CA THR A 8 -26.64 3.55 -15.03
C THR A 8 -25.98 4.78 -14.40
N ALA A 9 -25.01 5.37 -15.10
CA ALA A 9 -24.38 6.61 -14.66
C ALA A 9 -25.38 7.78 -14.67
N MET A 10 -26.16 7.94 -15.74
CA MET A 10 -27.15 9.01 -15.87
C MET A 10 -28.19 8.98 -14.76
N ASP A 11 -28.79 7.81 -14.49
CA ASP A 11 -29.81 7.66 -13.45
C ASP A 11 -29.25 8.04 -12.06
N SER A 12 -28.00 7.67 -11.79
CA SER A 12 -27.34 8.04 -10.53
C SER A 12 -27.00 9.54 -10.46
N LEU A 13 -26.58 10.14 -11.57
CA LEU A 13 -26.31 11.59 -11.63
C LEU A 13 -27.60 12.41 -11.47
N ASP A 14 -28.73 11.92 -11.98
CA ASP A 14 -30.03 12.56 -11.77
C ASP A 14 -30.43 12.53 -10.28
N LEU A 15 -30.21 11.41 -9.59
CA LEU A 15 -30.42 11.32 -8.15
C LEU A 15 -29.51 12.26 -7.36
N ILE A 16 -28.21 12.30 -7.69
CA ILE A 16 -27.24 13.23 -7.06
C ILE A 16 -27.68 14.68 -7.27
N SER A 17 -28.04 15.05 -8.51
CA SER A 17 -28.54 16.38 -8.85
C SER A 17 -29.80 16.77 -8.06
N SER A 18 -30.71 15.81 -7.84
CA SER A 18 -31.90 16.02 -7.03
C SER A 18 -31.57 16.31 -5.55
N HIS A 19 -30.59 15.61 -4.98
CA HIS A 19 -30.13 15.86 -3.62
C HIS A 19 -29.42 17.19 -3.48
N LEU A 20 -28.54 17.54 -4.43
CA LEU A 20 -27.85 18.83 -4.45
C LEU A 20 -28.82 20.01 -4.59
N SER A 21 -29.84 19.87 -5.43
CA SER A 21 -30.89 20.88 -5.57
C SER A 21 -31.63 21.07 -4.24
N ARG A 22 -31.97 19.97 -3.54
CA ARG A 22 -32.60 20.04 -2.22
C ARG A 22 -31.69 20.68 -1.16
N MET A 23 -30.40 20.36 -1.17
CA MET A 23 -29.43 20.97 -0.25
C MET A 23 -29.31 22.48 -0.48
N ARG A 24 -29.34 22.93 -1.75
CA ARG A 24 -29.37 24.36 -2.07
C ARG A 24 -30.62 25.04 -1.51
N ASP A 25 -31.80 24.45 -1.70
CA ASP A 25 -33.06 25.02 -1.17
C ASP A 25 -33.06 25.09 0.37
N LEU A 26 -32.42 24.12 1.04
CA LEU A 26 -32.24 24.10 2.49
C LEU A 26 -31.25 25.18 2.95
N ALA A 27 -30.16 25.40 2.20
CA ALA A 27 -29.21 26.47 2.47
C ALA A 27 -29.86 27.86 2.32
N GLU A 28 -30.70 28.05 1.31
CA GLU A 28 -31.50 29.27 1.13
C GLU A 28 -32.48 29.49 2.30
N GLN A 29 -33.16 28.42 2.75
CA GLN A 29 -34.02 28.49 3.94
C GLN A 29 -33.22 28.91 5.17
N ALA A 30 -32.08 28.27 5.44
CA ALA A 30 -31.22 28.63 6.57
C ALA A 30 -30.73 30.08 6.51
N ALA A 31 -30.47 30.61 5.31
CA ALA A 31 -29.97 31.96 5.09
C ALA A 31 -31.04 33.07 5.21
N ASN A 32 -32.34 32.73 5.17
CA ASN A 32 -33.43 33.71 5.20
C ASN A 32 -33.63 34.41 6.56
N GLY A 33 -32.85 34.04 7.59
CA GLY A 33 -32.73 34.77 8.86
C GLY A 33 -33.95 34.74 9.78
N THR A 34 -35.03 34.05 9.41
CA THR A 34 -36.30 33.98 10.16
C THR A 34 -36.45 32.71 11.00
N TYR A 35 -35.55 31.73 10.84
CA TYR A 35 -35.58 30.45 11.55
C TYR A 35 -34.82 30.49 12.88
N GLY A 36 -35.42 29.92 13.93
CA GLY A 36 -34.77 29.74 15.23
C GLY A 36 -33.74 28.61 15.24
N ALA A 37 -32.95 28.53 16.31
CA ALA A 37 -31.83 27.59 16.44
C ALA A 37 -32.22 26.10 16.26
N SER A 38 -33.39 25.69 16.76
CA SER A 38 -33.89 24.32 16.60
C SER A 38 -34.23 23.98 15.14
N SER A 39 -34.87 24.91 14.42
CA SER A 39 -35.16 24.75 12.99
C SER A 39 -33.87 24.68 12.16
N LEU A 40 -32.88 25.52 12.48
CA LEU A 40 -31.57 25.47 11.83
C LEU A 40 -30.84 24.13 12.08
N GLN A 41 -30.95 23.56 13.29
CA GLN A 41 -30.43 22.22 13.57
C GLN A 41 -31.14 21.14 12.75
N SER A 42 -32.47 21.19 12.61
CA SER A 42 -33.20 20.23 11.77
C SER A 42 -32.83 20.35 10.29
N ILE A 43 -32.64 21.57 9.79
CA ILE A 43 -32.15 21.81 8.43
C ILE A 43 -30.75 21.21 8.26
N GLN A 44 -29.84 21.43 9.21
CA GLN A 44 -28.50 20.85 9.17
C GLN A 44 -28.53 19.32 9.18
N SER A 45 -29.42 18.70 9.96
CA SER A 45 -29.58 17.24 9.95
C SER A 45 -30.07 16.73 8.60
N GLU A 46 -30.99 17.44 7.92
CA GLU A 46 -31.42 17.06 6.57
C GLU A 46 -30.28 17.22 5.55
N ILE A 47 -29.49 18.30 5.64
CA ILE A 47 -28.30 18.51 4.81
C ILE A 47 -27.30 17.36 5.01
N ASN A 48 -27.02 16.97 6.26
CA ASN A 48 -26.10 15.87 6.56
C ASN A 48 -26.61 14.56 5.96
N ALA A 49 -27.88 14.20 6.17
CA ALA A 49 -28.46 12.98 5.62
C ALA A 49 -28.43 12.96 4.07
N ARG A 50 -28.59 14.12 3.42
CA ARG A 50 -28.46 14.26 1.96
C ARG A 50 -27.01 14.11 1.51
N SER A 51 -26.08 14.69 2.26
CA SER A 51 -24.64 14.54 2.01
C SER A 51 -24.23 13.07 2.11
N ASP A 52 -24.70 12.36 3.12
CA ASP A 52 -24.44 10.93 3.32
C ASP A 52 -24.97 10.11 2.14
N GLU A 53 -26.17 10.43 1.66
CA GLU A 53 -26.76 9.74 0.51
C GLU A 53 -26.02 10.04 -0.81
N ILE A 54 -25.55 11.28 -1.02
CA ILE A 54 -24.68 11.61 -2.16
C ILE A 54 -23.40 10.80 -2.10
N THR A 55 -22.72 10.76 -0.95
CA THR A 55 -21.51 9.95 -0.75
C THR A 55 -21.79 8.47 -1.02
N ARG A 56 -22.94 7.95 -0.58
CA ARG A 56 -23.36 6.58 -0.85
C ARG A 56 -23.56 6.32 -2.34
N LEU A 57 -24.20 7.23 -3.08
CA LEU A 57 -24.40 7.10 -4.54
C LEU A 57 -23.06 7.13 -5.28
N VAL A 58 -22.21 8.12 -4.99
CA VAL A 58 -20.87 8.24 -5.59
C VAL A 58 -20.05 6.97 -5.35
N SER A 59 -20.04 6.47 -4.12
CA SER A 59 -19.21 5.31 -3.74
C SER A 59 -19.77 3.97 -4.22
N ASN A 60 -21.09 3.85 -4.43
CA ASN A 60 -21.73 2.56 -4.69
C ASN A 60 -22.23 2.36 -6.12
N THR A 61 -22.45 3.42 -6.90
CA THR A 61 -22.89 3.27 -8.29
C THR A 61 -21.84 2.49 -9.08
N GLU A 62 -22.26 1.34 -9.62
CA GLU A 62 -21.39 0.43 -10.37
C GLU A 62 -22.11 -0.17 -11.57
N PHE A 63 -21.33 -0.51 -12.59
CA PHE A 63 -21.80 -1.29 -13.73
C PHE A 63 -20.85 -2.45 -13.95
N ASN A 64 -21.34 -3.69 -13.92
CA ASN A 64 -20.52 -4.90 -14.04
C ASN A 64 -19.32 -4.92 -13.07
N ASN A 65 -19.54 -4.59 -11.80
CA ASN A 65 -18.53 -4.47 -10.73
C ASN A 65 -17.49 -3.35 -10.94
N VAL A 66 -17.69 -2.45 -11.90
CA VAL A 66 -16.86 -1.25 -12.10
C VAL A 66 -17.56 -0.06 -11.45
N LYS A 67 -16.93 0.57 -10.45
CA LYS A 67 -17.41 1.83 -9.87
C LYS A 67 -17.38 2.94 -10.92
N LEU A 68 -18.47 3.70 -11.05
CA LEU A 68 -18.62 4.69 -12.13
C LEU A 68 -18.18 6.11 -11.74
N PHE A 69 -18.13 6.42 -10.44
CA PHE A 69 -17.81 7.76 -9.94
C PHE A 69 -16.70 7.77 -8.90
N ASP A 70 -16.01 6.65 -8.72
CA ASP A 70 -14.76 6.67 -7.97
C ASP A 70 -13.77 7.55 -8.76
N GLY A 71 -13.06 8.44 -8.08
CA GLY A 71 -12.03 9.25 -8.74
C GLY A 71 -11.00 8.34 -9.39
N GLU A 72 -10.36 8.81 -10.46
CA GLU A 72 -9.14 8.13 -10.93
C GLU A 72 -8.16 8.10 -9.75
N PRO A 73 -7.62 6.92 -9.40
CA PRO A 73 -6.75 6.86 -8.24
C PRO A 73 -5.57 7.79 -8.47
N GLU A 74 -5.21 8.59 -7.46
CA GLU A 74 -4.11 9.52 -7.60
C GLU A 74 -2.85 8.77 -8.04
N ARG A 75 -2.12 9.34 -9.01
CA ARG A 75 -0.75 8.88 -9.29
C ARG A 75 0.13 9.25 -8.11
N THR A 76 0.08 8.41 -7.09
CA THR A 76 0.95 8.51 -5.92
C THR A 76 2.27 7.86 -6.30
N GLY A 77 3.42 8.51 -6.10
CA GLY A 77 4.74 7.96 -6.46
C GLY A 77 4.89 7.51 -7.92
N ASP A 78 5.85 6.60 -8.15
CA ASP A 78 6.17 6.06 -9.48
C ASP A 78 5.45 4.73 -9.79
N PHE A 79 4.35 4.41 -9.09
CA PHE A 79 3.63 3.15 -9.28
C PHE A 79 3.15 2.95 -10.73
N ILE A 80 3.17 1.68 -11.17
CA ILE A 80 2.70 1.28 -12.50
C ILE A 80 1.18 1.39 -12.59
N GLN A 81 0.48 0.92 -11.55
CA GLN A 81 -0.96 1.03 -11.44
C GLN A 81 -1.31 2.16 -10.46
N ALA A 82 -2.36 2.89 -10.78
CA ALA A 82 -2.92 3.90 -9.90
C ALA A 82 -3.40 3.25 -8.59
N VAL A 83 -3.11 3.90 -7.45
CA VAL A 83 -3.48 3.39 -6.13
C VAL A 83 -4.66 4.19 -5.61
N ARG A 84 -5.74 3.52 -5.17
CA ARG A 84 -6.81 4.15 -4.39
C ARG A 84 -6.41 4.07 -2.91
N PRO A 85 -5.92 5.17 -2.29
CA PRO A 85 -5.49 5.12 -0.91
C PRO A 85 -6.71 4.93 0.00
N LEU A 86 -6.56 4.11 1.04
CA LEU A 86 -7.50 4.04 2.14
C LEU A 86 -7.25 5.21 3.08
N THR A 87 -8.34 5.79 3.59
CA THR A 87 -8.33 6.64 4.78
C THR A 87 -7.98 5.83 6.03
N GLU A 88 -7.58 6.51 7.11
CA GLU A 88 -7.34 5.86 8.41
C GLU A 88 -8.58 5.10 8.90
N ASP A 89 -9.77 5.70 8.78
CA ASP A 89 -11.02 5.07 9.19
C ASP A 89 -11.34 3.80 8.38
N GLU A 90 -11.19 3.84 7.05
CA GLU A 90 -11.36 2.66 6.20
C GLU A 90 -10.34 1.56 6.53
N ALA A 91 -9.09 1.94 6.78
CA ALA A 91 -8.02 1.03 7.12
C ALA A 91 -8.28 0.32 8.45
N ILE A 92 -8.65 1.09 9.49
CA ILE A 92 -9.02 0.56 10.81
C ILE A 92 -10.25 -0.35 10.68
N ALA A 93 -11.27 0.05 9.93
CA ALA A 93 -12.46 -0.77 9.69
C ALA A 93 -12.12 -2.10 8.99
N GLN A 94 -11.08 -2.12 8.16
CA GLN A 94 -10.56 -3.32 7.50
C GLN A 94 -9.56 -4.11 8.37
N GLY A 95 -9.30 -3.69 9.61
CA GLY A 95 -8.42 -4.36 10.56
C GLY A 95 -6.94 -4.18 10.26
N TYR A 96 -6.55 -3.09 9.61
CA TYR A 96 -5.14 -2.71 9.50
C TYR A 96 -4.65 -2.02 10.76
N THR A 97 -3.41 -2.30 11.13
CA THR A 97 -2.59 -1.47 12.02
C THR A 97 -2.02 -0.32 11.19
N ILE A 98 -2.26 0.90 11.65
CA ILE A 98 -1.79 2.12 11.01
C ILE A 98 -0.30 2.32 11.30
N ILE A 99 0.46 2.71 10.27
CA ILE A 99 1.87 3.06 10.38
C ILE A 99 2.08 4.45 9.80
N THR A 100 2.59 5.35 10.64
CA THR A 100 2.91 6.74 10.30
C THR A 100 4.36 7.09 10.58
N THR A 101 5.09 6.25 11.33
CA THR A 101 6.47 6.48 11.76
C THR A 101 7.38 5.27 11.53
N ALA A 102 8.70 5.48 11.58
CA ALA A 102 9.70 4.41 11.46
C ALA A 102 9.63 3.40 12.62
N ASP A 103 9.35 3.85 13.85
CA ASP A 103 9.22 2.97 15.02
C ASP A 103 8.01 2.03 14.87
N GLU A 104 6.86 2.56 14.44
CA GLU A 104 5.66 1.77 14.14
C GLU A 104 5.92 0.79 12.99
N LEU A 105 6.68 1.20 11.98
CA LEU A 105 7.09 0.34 10.88
C LEU A 105 7.97 -0.83 11.36
N GLN A 106 8.95 -0.56 12.23
CA GLN A 106 9.81 -1.61 12.79
C GLN A 106 9.03 -2.54 13.74
N ALA A 107 8.00 -2.04 14.41
CA ALA A 107 7.18 -2.83 15.34
C ALA A 107 6.43 -4.00 14.68
N MET A 108 6.30 -4.01 13.34
CA MET A 108 5.80 -5.17 12.58
C MET A 108 6.52 -6.48 12.93
N GLN A 109 7.79 -6.40 13.38
CA GLN A 109 8.58 -7.56 13.79
C GLN A 109 7.96 -8.36 14.95
N TYR A 110 7.07 -7.75 15.75
CA TYR A 110 6.46 -8.39 16.90
C TYR A 110 5.18 -9.17 16.55
N ASP A 111 4.55 -8.88 15.41
CA ASP A 111 3.44 -9.65 14.86
C ASP A 111 3.60 -9.83 13.34
N LEU A 112 4.29 -10.91 12.97
CA LEU A 112 4.60 -11.23 11.57
C LEU A 112 3.39 -11.67 10.73
N SER A 113 2.20 -11.82 11.34
CA SER A 113 0.97 -12.19 10.64
C SER A 113 -0.07 -11.05 10.60
N GLY A 114 0.27 -9.90 11.18
CA GLY A 114 -0.57 -8.71 11.21
C GLY A 114 -0.87 -8.11 9.83
N LYS A 115 -1.86 -7.23 9.80
CA LYS A 115 -2.17 -6.39 8.64
C LYS A 115 -1.67 -4.98 8.93
N TYR A 116 -0.87 -4.44 8.04
CA TYR A 116 -0.19 -3.16 8.21
C TYR A 116 -0.41 -2.26 7.01
N ILE A 117 -0.60 -0.97 7.26
CA ILE A 117 -0.80 0.02 6.21
C ILE A 117 -0.05 1.32 6.51
N LEU A 118 0.65 1.84 5.51
CA LEU A 118 1.28 3.14 5.61
C LEU A 118 0.24 4.25 5.43
N MET A 119 0.29 5.27 6.28
CA MET A 119 -0.48 6.51 6.09
C MET A 119 0.41 7.69 5.74
N ASN A 120 1.72 7.58 5.96
CA ASN A 120 2.73 8.55 5.55
C ASN A 120 3.85 7.89 4.75
N ASP A 121 4.57 8.70 3.98
CA ASP A 121 5.91 8.34 3.54
C ASP A 121 6.80 8.18 4.78
N ILE A 122 7.61 7.12 4.81
CA ILE A 122 8.51 6.84 5.93
C ILE A 122 9.95 7.09 5.47
N ASP A 123 10.66 7.99 6.14
CA ASP A 123 12.09 8.21 5.92
C ASP A 123 12.91 7.44 6.96
N LEU A 124 13.75 6.51 6.51
CA LEU A 124 14.63 5.69 7.35
C LEU A 124 16.07 6.23 7.42
N SER A 125 16.31 7.48 7.01
CA SER A 125 17.64 8.11 7.11
C SER A 125 18.17 8.07 8.54
N GLY A 126 19.27 7.34 8.75
CA GLY A 126 19.89 7.17 10.07
C GLY A 126 19.11 6.25 11.03
N TYR A 127 18.04 5.60 10.55
CA TYR A 127 17.31 4.61 11.32
C TYR A 127 17.97 3.23 11.18
N GLU A 128 18.27 2.59 12.30
CA GLU A 128 18.90 1.26 12.34
C GLU A 128 17.86 0.17 12.08
N TRP A 129 17.52 -0.05 10.81
CA TRP A 129 16.53 -1.05 10.41
C TRP A 129 17.01 -2.47 10.70
N THR A 130 16.14 -3.26 11.32
CA THR A 130 16.31 -4.71 11.43
C THR A 130 15.31 -5.39 10.50
N PRO A 131 15.78 -6.23 9.54
CA PRO A 131 14.90 -6.87 8.58
C PRO A 131 13.73 -7.58 9.25
N VAL A 132 12.49 -7.22 8.86
CA VAL A 132 11.29 -7.87 9.37
C VAL A 132 11.18 -9.26 8.77
N GLY A 133 10.97 -10.25 9.62
CA GLY A 133 10.98 -11.64 9.23
C GLY A 133 12.39 -12.14 8.91
N ASN A 134 13.16 -12.50 9.93
CA ASN A 134 14.55 -12.96 9.80
C ASN A 134 14.74 -14.30 10.56
N ASN A 135 15.98 -14.80 10.67
CA ASN A 135 16.28 -16.07 11.32
C ASN A 135 15.77 -16.19 12.77
N ASP A 136 15.70 -15.09 13.50
CA ASP A 136 15.33 -15.11 14.92
C ASP A 136 13.81 -15.15 15.15
N MET A 137 13.04 -14.75 14.14
CA MET A 137 11.59 -14.53 14.26
C MET A 137 10.74 -15.29 13.23
N GLY A 138 11.35 -15.85 12.17
CA GLY A 138 10.67 -16.54 11.07
C GLY A 138 10.17 -15.60 9.97
N PRO A 139 9.49 -16.11 8.92
CA PRO A 139 9.01 -15.28 7.81
C PRO A 139 7.91 -14.30 8.22
N PHE A 140 7.88 -13.14 7.59
CA PHE A 140 6.68 -12.31 7.51
C PHE A 140 5.61 -13.03 6.68
N LYS A 141 4.39 -13.17 7.22
CA LYS A 141 3.24 -13.85 6.59
C LYS A 141 2.00 -12.96 6.50
N GLY A 142 2.12 -11.72 6.97
CA GLY A 142 1.02 -10.78 7.08
C GLY A 142 0.70 -10.06 5.77
N VAL A 143 -0.06 -8.98 5.90
CA VAL A 143 -0.37 -8.06 4.79
C VAL A 143 0.37 -6.75 5.04
N PHE A 144 1.19 -6.33 4.08
CA PHE A 144 1.82 -5.01 4.08
C PHE A 144 1.31 -4.20 2.88
N ASN A 145 0.50 -3.17 3.17
CA ASN A 145 -0.05 -2.28 2.16
C ASN A 145 0.62 -0.91 2.28
N GLY A 146 1.42 -0.51 1.30
CA GLY A 146 2.03 0.82 1.29
C GLY A 146 1.03 1.95 1.07
N ASN A 147 -0.22 1.67 0.67
CA ASN A 147 -1.26 2.68 0.46
C ASN A 147 -0.86 3.79 -0.53
N GLY A 148 0.05 3.49 -1.46
CA GLY A 148 0.62 4.47 -2.38
C GLY A 148 1.75 5.31 -1.76
N LYS A 149 2.15 5.03 -0.53
CA LYS A 149 3.27 5.68 0.15
C LYS A 149 4.58 4.97 -0.12
N VAL A 150 5.66 5.65 0.20
CA VAL A 150 7.02 5.16 -0.02
C VAL A 150 7.82 5.09 1.27
N VAL A 151 8.73 4.14 1.33
CA VAL A 151 9.76 4.05 2.37
C VAL A 151 11.10 4.46 1.76
N LYS A 152 11.69 5.53 2.28
CA LYS A 152 12.89 6.18 1.72
C LYS A 152 14.12 5.85 2.54
N ASN A 153 15.26 5.85 1.88
CA ASN A 153 16.59 5.90 2.51
C ASN A 153 16.88 4.71 3.44
N LEU A 154 16.31 3.54 3.17
CA LEU A 154 16.64 2.31 3.86
C LEU A 154 18.13 2.01 3.64
N SER A 155 18.92 2.05 4.71
CA SER A 155 20.32 1.65 4.69
C SER A 155 20.57 0.46 5.60
N ILE A 156 21.23 -0.57 5.08
CA ILE A 156 21.63 -1.74 5.85
C ILE A 156 23.07 -2.09 5.48
N ASN A 157 23.97 -2.07 6.46
CA ASN A 157 25.38 -2.39 6.27
C ASN A 157 25.85 -3.37 7.34
N ARG A 158 25.38 -4.62 7.23
CA ARG A 158 25.72 -5.72 8.13
C ARG A 158 26.38 -6.84 7.32
N PRO A 159 27.66 -6.66 6.94
CA PRO A 159 28.30 -7.50 5.93
C PRO A 159 28.42 -8.97 6.33
N SER A 160 28.38 -9.29 7.62
CA SER A 160 28.50 -10.66 8.14
C SER A 160 27.16 -11.35 8.39
N GLU A 161 26.04 -10.71 8.06
CA GLU A 161 24.70 -11.22 8.29
C GLU A 161 23.99 -11.58 6.98
N THR A 162 23.12 -12.60 7.04
CA THR A 162 22.26 -13.00 5.91
C THR A 162 20.89 -12.30 5.98
N MET A 163 20.04 -12.49 4.98
CA MET A 163 18.64 -11.99 4.98
C MET A 163 18.52 -10.46 5.16
N GLN A 164 19.47 -9.69 4.63
CA GLN A 164 19.39 -8.23 4.64
C GLN A 164 18.37 -7.79 3.59
N GLY A 165 17.40 -6.98 4.00
CA GLY A 165 16.27 -6.58 3.17
C GLY A 165 15.32 -5.71 3.98
N PHE A 166 14.29 -5.17 3.31
CA PHE A 166 13.17 -4.57 4.05
C PHE A 166 12.46 -5.67 4.84
N PHE A 167 12.10 -6.76 4.14
CA PHE A 167 11.83 -8.06 4.75
C PHE A 167 13.06 -8.96 4.58
N GLY A 168 13.46 -9.66 5.63
CA GLY A 168 14.51 -10.69 5.51
C GLY A 168 13.99 -11.94 4.80
N ASN A 169 12.74 -12.27 5.06
CA ASN A 169 11.99 -13.38 4.50
C ASN A 169 10.50 -13.03 4.61
N ALA A 170 9.79 -13.16 3.49
CA ALA A 170 8.35 -13.03 3.44
C ALA A 170 7.79 -14.27 2.74
N SER A 171 6.84 -14.97 3.35
CA SER A 171 6.26 -16.21 2.82
C SER A 171 4.78 -16.28 3.17
N ASN A 172 3.94 -16.61 2.20
CA ASN A 172 2.48 -16.41 2.25
C ASN A 172 2.05 -14.97 2.58
N ALA A 173 2.96 -14.00 2.45
CA ALA A 173 2.68 -12.59 2.68
C ALA A 173 2.00 -11.95 1.46
N ILE A 174 1.23 -10.91 1.72
CA ILE A 174 0.68 -10.03 0.67
C ILE A 174 1.34 -8.67 0.83
N ILE A 175 2.12 -8.27 -0.17
CA ILE A 175 2.86 -7.01 -0.18
C ILE A 175 2.35 -6.19 -1.37
N LYS A 176 1.84 -4.99 -1.12
CA LYS A 176 1.25 -4.19 -2.21
C LYS A 176 1.40 -2.69 -2.04
N ASN A 177 1.39 -1.97 -3.15
CA ASN A 177 1.29 -0.51 -3.21
C ASN A 177 2.37 0.24 -2.40
N VAL A 178 3.58 -0.31 -2.32
CA VAL A 178 4.72 0.33 -1.64
C VAL A 178 5.90 0.54 -2.58
N GLY A 179 6.48 1.73 -2.54
CA GLY A 179 7.75 2.03 -3.18
C GLY A 179 8.86 2.06 -2.13
N LEU A 180 9.98 1.38 -2.41
CA LEU A 180 11.21 1.55 -1.64
C LEU A 180 12.16 2.43 -2.43
N GLU A 181 12.47 3.61 -1.90
CA GLU A 181 13.25 4.62 -2.61
C GLU A 181 14.61 4.82 -1.97
N ASN A 182 15.65 4.95 -2.81
CA ASN A 182 17.02 5.18 -2.37
C ASN A 182 17.50 4.13 -1.35
N VAL A 183 17.26 2.85 -1.65
CA VAL A 183 17.75 1.75 -0.84
C VAL A 183 19.27 1.60 -1.01
N ASP A 184 20.00 1.41 0.09
CA ASP A 184 21.43 1.12 0.13
C ASP A 184 21.69 -0.09 1.02
N ILE A 185 21.74 -1.28 0.43
CA ILE A 185 22.02 -2.52 1.17
C ILE A 185 23.39 -3.06 0.79
N ILE A 186 24.22 -3.28 1.81
CA ILE A 186 25.53 -3.90 1.71
C ILE A 186 25.57 -5.12 2.61
N SER A 187 25.81 -6.27 1.98
CA SER A 187 26.05 -7.56 2.61
C SER A 187 27.25 -8.24 1.97
N ASN A 188 28.07 -8.95 2.75
CA ASN A 188 29.12 -9.83 2.22
C ASN A 188 28.72 -11.31 2.38
N GLU A 189 27.44 -11.58 2.65
CA GLU A 189 26.88 -12.93 2.72
C GLU A 189 25.74 -13.13 1.71
N TYR A 190 25.04 -14.26 1.82
CA TYR A 190 23.86 -14.55 1.00
C TYR A 190 22.69 -13.65 1.43
N THR A 191 22.17 -12.85 0.52
CA THR A 191 21.29 -11.73 0.88
C THR A 191 19.95 -11.84 0.18
N ALA A 192 18.86 -11.99 0.91
CA ALA A 192 17.56 -12.27 0.33
C ALA A 192 16.95 -11.04 -0.40
N GLY A 193 15.90 -11.25 -1.21
CA GLY A 193 15.25 -10.16 -1.94
C GLY A 193 14.63 -9.11 -1.01
N LEU A 194 14.55 -7.86 -1.43
CA LEU A 194 14.17 -6.74 -0.55
C LEU A 194 12.77 -6.87 0.05
N LEU A 195 11.78 -7.21 -0.78
CA LEU A 195 10.40 -7.38 -0.34
C LEU A 195 10.07 -8.84 -0.05
N ALA A 196 10.76 -9.79 -0.67
CA ALA A 196 10.60 -11.20 -0.34
C ALA A 196 11.91 -11.99 -0.49
N GLY A 197 12.35 -12.57 0.62
CA GLY A 197 13.47 -13.49 0.70
C GLY A 197 13.06 -14.94 0.92
N SER A 198 13.94 -15.89 0.60
CA SER A 198 13.77 -17.30 0.96
C SER A 198 14.05 -17.53 2.44
N ASP A 199 13.36 -18.51 3.02
CA ASP A 199 13.49 -19.01 4.39
C ASP A 199 14.83 -19.63 4.73
N ASP A 200 15.54 -20.18 3.75
CA ASP A 200 16.94 -20.55 3.92
C ASP A 200 17.75 -20.11 2.68
N PRO A 201 18.60 -19.10 2.81
CA PRO A 201 19.46 -18.64 1.71
C PRO A 201 20.42 -19.74 1.21
N SER A 202 20.82 -20.67 2.09
CA SER A 202 21.74 -21.77 1.78
C SER A 202 21.06 -23.00 1.17
N SER A 203 19.74 -23.14 1.30
CA SER A 203 18.96 -24.25 0.74
C SER A 203 18.48 -23.94 -0.68
N TYR A 204 18.69 -24.88 -1.59
CA TYR A 204 18.14 -24.81 -2.96
C TYR A 204 16.63 -25.10 -3.02
N MET A 205 16.02 -25.60 -1.94
CA MET A 205 14.61 -26.01 -1.90
C MET A 205 13.70 -25.04 -1.13
N SER A 206 14.24 -23.95 -0.61
CA SER A 206 13.50 -22.90 0.09
C SER A 206 12.99 -21.83 -0.88
N TYR A 207 11.70 -21.51 -0.81
CA TYR A 207 11.07 -20.54 -1.68
C TYR A 207 10.07 -19.68 -0.91
N SER A 208 10.07 -18.39 -1.20
CA SER A 208 8.99 -17.49 -0.81
C SER A 208 7.74 -17.80 -1.62
N THR A 209 6.58 -17.78 -0.98
CA THR A 209 5.26 -17.83 -1.65
C THR A 209 4.52 -16.50 -1.58
N ALA A 210 5.23 -15.39 -1.35
CA ALA A 210 4.63 -14.07 -1.23
C ALA A 210 3.99 -13.59 -2.54
N SER A 211 2.90 -12.83 -2.42
CA SER A 211 2.30 -12.09 -3.53
C SER A 211 2.71 -10.63 -3.44
N ILE A 212 3.37 -10.13 -4.49
CA ILE A 212 3.87 -8.75 -4.57
C ILE A 212 3.17 -8.04 -5.73
N THR A 213 2.43 -6.99 -5.43
CA THR A 213 1.63 -6.27 -6.44
C THR A 213 1.84 -4.78 -6.36
N ASN A 214 2.05 -4.14 -7.52
CA ASN A 214 2.17 -2.69 -7.62
C ASN A 214 3.21 -2.12 -6.66
N CYS A 215 4.40 -2.71 -6.65
CA CYS A 215 5.52 -2.29 -5.80
C CYS A 215 6.72 -1.93 -6.66
N TYR A 216 7.57 -1.04 -6.15
CA TYR A 216 8.83 -0.73 -6.83
C TYR A 216 9.99 -0.53 -5.87
N VAL A 217 11.19 -0.67 -6.41
CA VAL A 217 12.43 -0.46 -5.66
C VAL A 217 13.40 0.37 -6.49
N THR A 218 14.00 1.38 -5.88
CA THR A 218 15.15 2.12 -6.44
C THR A 218 16.33 2.13 -5.47
N GLY A 219 17.55 2.19 -6.01
CA GLY A 219 18.76 2.32 -5.20
C GLY A 219 19.91 1.42 -5.64
N LYS A 220 20.66 0.90 -4.67
CA LYS A 220 21.85 0.09 -4.90
C LYS A 220 21.96 -1.05 -3.90
N LEU A 221 22.34 -2.22 -4.42
CA LEU A 221 22.44 -3.46 -3.68
C LEU A 221 23.80 -4.09 -3.93
N LYS A 222 24.49 -4.43 -2.84
CA LYS A 222 25.75 -5.17 -2.88
C LYS A 222 25.65 -6.40 -2.00
N ALA A 223 25.91 -7.57 -2.56
CA ALA A 223 25.86 -8.85 -1.86
C ALA A 223 27.01 -9.77 -2.29
N ARG A 224 27.34 -10.79 -1.50
CA ARG A 224 28.24 -11.84 -1.98
C ARG A 224 27.57 -12.74 -3.01
N ALA A 225 26.32 -13.11 -2.77
CA ALA A 225 25.49 -13.94 -3.65
C ALA A 225 23.99 -13.77 -3.37
N GLY A 226 23.17 -14.14 -4.36
CA GLY A 226 21.76 -14.43 -4.18
C GLY A 226 20.92 -13.21 -3.87
N VAL A 227 21.18 -12.04 -4.48
CA VAL A 227 20.40 -10.82 -4.25
C VAL A 227 19.47 -10.51 -5.43
N SER A 228 18.31 -9.93 -5.11
CA SER A 228 17.40 -9.42 -6.13
C SER A 228 16.78 -8.09 -5.74
N GLY A 229 16.47 -7.24 -6.74
CA GLY A 229 15.86 -5.94 -6.55
C GLY A 229 14.49 -5.99 -5.87
N LEU A 230 13.69 -7.05 -6.08
CA LEU A 230 12.37 -7.20 -5.46
C LEU A 230 12.26 -8.48 -4.64
N ALA A 231 12.46 -9.64 -5.27
CA ALA A 231 12.23 -10.94 -4.66
C ALA A 231 13.25 -11.99 -5.11
N LEU A 232 13.66 -12.85 -4.18
CA LEU A 232 14.57 -13.97 -4.46
C LEU A 232 13.87 -15.30 -4.20
N LYS A 233 14.08 -16.30 -5.08
CA LYS A 233 13.50 -17.65 -4.96
C LYS A 233 12.00 -17.60 -4.69
N LEU A 234 11.27 -16.91 -5.56
CA LEU A 234 9.83 -16.72 -5.44
C LEU A 234 9.05 -17.81 -6.19
N ARG A 235 8.06 -18.41 -5.52
CA ARG A 235 6.99 -19.25 -6.10
C ARG A 235 5.61 -18.62 -5.98
N GLY A 236 5.52 -17.41 -5.45
CA GLY A 236 4.32 -16.59 -5.45
C GLY A 236 4.19 -15.76 -6.74
N THR A 237 3.57 -14.58 -6.62
CA THR A 237 3.24 -13.73 -7.78
C THR A 237 3.94 -12.38 -7.72
N VAL A 238 4.30 -11.85 -8.89
CA VAL A 238 4.74 -10.46 -9.08
C VAL A 238 3.90 -9.83 -10.18
N GLU A 239 3.21 -8.75 -9.86
CA GLU A 239 2.34 -8.04 -10.81
C GLU A 239 2.54 -6.53 -10.69
N ALA A 240 2.57 -5.81 -11.81
CA ALA A 240 2.72 -4.35 -11.84
C ALA A 240 3.92 -3.80 -11.03
N CYS A 241 5.01 -4.58 -10.97
CA CYS A 241 6.21 -4.17 -10.24
C CYS A 241 7.37 -3.83 -11.19
N TYR A 242 8.25 -2.93 -10.75
CA TYR A 242 9.53 -2.69 -11.41
C TYR A 242 10.65 -2.43 -10.41
N THR A 243 11.88 -2.51 -10.90
CA THR A 243 13.08 -2.20 -10.11
C THR A 243 14.00 -1.33 -10.93
N ASN A 244 14.49 -0.24 -10.34
CA ASN A 244 15.58 0.58 -10.88
C ASN A 244 16.74 0.58 -9.87
N VAL A 245 17.40 -0.59 -9.77
CA VAL A 245 18.47 -0.83 -8.81
C VAL A 245 19.77 -1.15 -9.52
N SER A 246 20.88 -0.65 -8.98
CA SER A 246 22.21 -1.12 -9.34
C SER A 246 22.59 -2.30 -8.45
N ILE A 247 22.84 -3.47 -9.05
CA ILE A 247 23.18 -4.70 -8.31
C ILE A 247 24.64 -5.06 -8.56
N SER A 248 25.41 -5.24 -7.49
CA SER A 248 26.78 -5.74 -7.52
C SER A 248 26.90 -7.02 -6.70
N VAL A 249 27.24 -8.13 -7.35
CA VAL A 249 27.49 -9.43 -6.69
C VAL A 249 28.90 -9.94 -6.97
N SER A 250 29.52 -10.57 -5.98
CA SER A 250 30.83 -11.22 -6.18
C SER A 250 30.74 -12.63 -6.75
N THR A 251 29.66 -13.36 -6.47
CA THR A 251 29.45 -14.77 -6.86
C THR A 251 27.94 -15.10 -6.91
N GLY A 252 27.53 -16.19 -7.56
CA GLY A 252 26.15 -16.70 -7.50
C GLY A 252 25.15 -15.99 -8.41
N CYS A 253 23.85 -16.24 -8.19
CA CYS A 253 22.75 -15.66 -8.97
C CYS A 253 22.43 -14.22 -8.55
N ASN A 254 22.01 -13.41 -9.51
CA ASN A 254 21.49 -12.07 -9.34
C ASN A 254 20.22 -11.90 -10.18
N GLY A 255 19.21 -11.26 -9.62
CA GLY A 255 17.95 -10.98 -10.31
C GLY A 255 17.63 -9.50 -10.28
N GLY A 256 17.46 -8.85 -11.44
CA GLY A 256 17.02 -7.45 -11.49
C GLY A 256 15.69 -7.26 -10.75
N LEU A 257 14.65 -7.95 -11.23
CA LEU A 257 13.32 -7.98 -10.61
C LEU A 257 13.12 -9.22 -9.72
N ILE A 258 13.36 -10.41 -10.26
CA ILE A 258 13.30 -11.70 -9.53
C ILE A 258 14.60 -12.47 -9.81
N GLY A 259 15.16 -13.14 -8.79
CA GLY A 259 16.40 -13.93 -8.88
C GLY A 259 16.36 -15.31 -8.25
#